data_AF-A0AAV1VG24-F1
#
_entry.id   AF-A0AAV1VG24-F1
#
_cell.length_a   1.000
_cell.length_b   1.000
_cell.length_c   1.000
_cell.angle_alpha   90.00
_cell.angle_beta   90.00
_cell.angle_gamma   90.00
#
_symmetry.space_group_name_H-M   'P 1'
#
loop_
_entity.id
_entity.type
_entity.pdbx_description
1 polymer ?
#
loop_
_entity_poly.entity_id
_entity_poly.type
_entity_poly.pdbx_seq_one_letter_code
_entity_poly.pdbx_strand_id
1 'polypeptide(L)'
;MLDDRSLYHVSKDAFFDCGVTRLPSETWQDIPANGTLDSSGYTLDGPCEVWLDDTQVVSGRNCRTEFPHGQHQVDYSSCGDSCTLRWYWLGIQHVDGIYSWQVYQNCIGLGRNATA
;
A
#
# COMPACT_ATOMS: atom_id res chain seq x y z
N MET A 1 12.12 15.63 -1.77
CA MET A 1 12.54 14.24 -1.48
C MET A 1 11.45 13.33 -2.05
N LEU A 2 11.62 12.84 -3.29
CA LEU A 2 10.60 12.17 -4.16
C LEU A 2 9.36 13.00 -4.58
N ASP A 3 9.12 14.15 -3.96
CA ASP A 3 8.11 15.16 -4.31
C ASP A 3 8.71 16.46 -4.87
N ASP A 4 10.04 16.60 -4.84
CA ASP A 4 10.76 17.77 -5.34
C ASP A 4 10.90 17.70 -6.86
N ARG A 5 9.89 18.26 -7.55
CA ARG A 5 9.80 18.30 -9.02
C ARG A 5 10.91 19.13 -9.68
N SER A 6 11.76 19.82 -8.92
CA SER A 6 12.93 20.53 -9.47
C SER A 6 14.10 19.58 -9.79
N LEU A 7 14.13 18.39 -9.18
CA LEU A 7 15.26 17.46 -9.29
C LEU A 7 15.14 16.48 -10.47
N TYR A 8 13.96 16.32 -11.07
CA TYR A 8 13.73 15.37 -12.17
C TYR A 8 12.47 15.71 -12.97
N HIS A 9 12.46 15.32 -14.25
CA HIS A 9 11.27 15.44 -15.10
C HIS A 9 10.29 14.30 -14.81
N VAL A 10 9.14 14.64 -14.23
CA VAL A 10 8.07 13.71 -13.92
C VAL A 10 7.18 13.51 -15.14
N SER A 11 6.94 12.26 -15.54
CA SER A 11 5.93 11.95 -16.56
C SER A 11 4.55 12.42 -16.07
N LYS A 12 3.78 13.09 -16.93
CA LYS A 12 2.42 13.58 -16.64
C LYS A 12 1.46 12.53 -16.07
N ASP A 13 1.76 11.25 -16.31
CA ASP A 13 0.94 10.11 -15.89
C ASP A 13 1.45 9.45 -14.59
N ALA A 14 2.54 9.95 -14.00
CA ALA A 14 3.07 9.46 -12.73
C ALA A 14 2.27 10.02 -11.56
N PHE A 15 1.52 9.16 -10.87
CA PHE A 15 0.82 9.48 -9.63
C PHE A 15 1.69 9.01 -8.45
N PHE A 16 2.29 9.95 -7.73
CA PHE A 16 3.18 9.60 -6.62
C PHE A 16 2.44 9.07 -5.39
N ASP A 17 1.15 9.32 -5.28
CA ASP A 17 0.39 9.02 -4.07
C ASP A 17 -0.14 7.58 -4.01
N CYS A 18 -0.37 6.95 -5.16
CA CYS A 18 -1.04 5.64 -5.29
C CYS A 18 -0.42 4.74 -6.38
N GLY A 19 0.84 4.99 -6.75
CA GLY A 19 1.50 4.26 -7.81
C GLY A 19 0.81 4.44 -9.16
N VAL A 20 0.38 3.35 -9.78
CA VAL A 20 -0.35 3.38 -11.06
C VAL A 20 -1.87 3.32 -10.89
N THR A 21 -2.35 3.26 -9.65
CA THR A 21 -3.79 3.12 -9.36
C THR A 21 -4.50 4.46 -9.43
N ARG A 22 -5.63 4.48 -10.14
CA ARG A 22 -6.61 5.57 -10.12
C ARG A 22 -7.81 5.10 -9.30
N LEU A 23 -8.31 5.95 -8.42
CA LEU A 23 -9.42 5.65 -7.52
C LEU A 23 -10.71 6.43 -7.86
N PRO A 24 -11.38 6.15 -9.00
CA PRO A 24 -12.74 6.64 -9.19
C PRO A 24 -13.69 5.96 -8.19
N SER A 25 -14.68 6.70 -7.68
CA SER A 25 -15.68 6.21 -6.71
C SER A 25 -16.41 4.93 -7.14
N GLU A 26 -16.50 4.70 -8.45
CA GLU A 26 -17.15 3.54 -9.10
C GLU A 26 -16.37 2.22 -8.95
N THR A 27 -15.15 2.25 -8.39
CA THR A 27 -14.29 1.05 -8.25
C THR A 27 -14.08 0.62 -6.80
N TRP A 28 -14.80 1.24 -5.87
CA TRP A 28 -14.61 1.00 -4.45
C TRP A 28 -15.08 -0.41 -4.11
N GLN A 29 -14.41 -1.04 -3.16
CA GLN A 29 -14.73 -2.38 -2.68
C GLN A 29 -15.38 -2.28 -1.29
N ASP A 30 -16.15 -3.29 -0.92
CA ASP A 30 -16.67 -3.37 0.44
C ASP A 30 -15.53 -3.57 1.45
N ILE A 31 -15.69 -3.01 2.65
CA ILE A 31 -14.77 -3.29 3.77
C ILE A 31 -14.83 -4.79 4.11
N PRO A 32 -13.68 -5.51 4.16
CA PRO A 32 -13.68 -6.95 4.41
C PRO A 32 -14.30 -7.32 5.77
N ALA A 33 -15.32 -8.18 5.74
CA ALA A 33 -16.03 -8.60 6.96
C ALA A 33 -15.14 -9.40 7.94
N ASN A 34 -14.10 -10.07 7.42
CA ASN A 34 -13.10 -10.81 8.20
C ASN A 34 -11.89 -9.95 8.60
N GLY A 35 -11.90 -8.65 8.29
CA GLY A 35 -10.81 -7.72 8.61
C GLY A 35 -9.47 -8.04 7.93
N THR A 36 -9.46 -8.88 6.89
CA THR A 36 -8.22 -9.35 6.27
C THR A 36 -7.92 -8.58 4.99
N LEU A 37 -6.71 -8.04 4.89
CA LEU A 37 -6.09 -7.58 3.64
C LEU A 37 -5.18 -8.69 3.13
N ASP A 38 -5.45 -9.19 1.93
CA ASP A 38 -4.61 -10.18 1.25
C ASP A 38 -3.78 -9.52 0.14
N SER A 39 -2.48 -9.76 0.16
CA SER A 39 -1.55 -9.42 -0.93
C SER A 39 -0.98 -10.68 -1.57
N SER A 40 -0.30 -10.55 -2.71
CA SER A 40 0.43 -11.67 -3.33
C SER A 40 1.69 -12.10 -2.54
N GLY A 41 1.96 -11.45 -1.40
CA GLY A 41 3.12 -11.72 -0.55
C GLY A 41 4.37 -10.92 -0.93
N TYR A 42 5.36 -10.99 -0.05
CA TYR A 42 6.60 -10.22 -0.11
C TYR A 42 7.75 -11.10 -0.61
N THR A 43 8.31 -10.77 -1.77
CA THR A 43 9.41 -11.55 -2.39
C THR A 43 10.80 -11.07 -1.99
N LEU A 44 10.91 -9.84 -1.48
CA LEU A 44 12.14 -9.21 -0.99
C LEU A 44 12.02 -8.87 0.49
N ASP A 45 13.15 -8.78 1.20
CA ASP A 45 13.16 -8.31 2.58
C ASP A 45 12.89 -6.81 2.62
N GLY A 46 12.23 -6.35 3.69
CA GLY A 46 12.08 -4.93 3.97
C GLY A 46 10.74 -4.55 4.59
N PRO A 47 10.61 -3.27 4.99
CA PRO A 47 9.46 -2.82 5.75
C PRO A 47 8.23 -2.62 4.86
N CYS A 48 7.06 -2.76 5.47
CA CYS A 48 5.79 -2.46 4.84
C CYS A 48 4.83 -1.80 5.83
N GLU A 49 3.86 -1.09 5.28
CA GLU A 49 2.85 -0.38 6.05
C GLU A 49 1.50 -0.48 5.35
N VAL A 50 0.44 -0.50 6.16
CA VAL A 50 -0.94 -0.33 5.70
C VAL A 50 -1.53 0.83 6.46
N TRP A 51 -2.20 1.71 5.72
CA TRP A 51 -2.86 2.89 6.22
C TRP A 51 -4.31 2.90 5.79
N LEU A 52 -5.20 3.39 6.65
CA LEU A 52 -6.55 3.79 6.31
C LEU A 52 -6.62 5.31 6.43
N ASP A 53 -6.76 5.99 5.30
CA ASP A 53 -6.57 7.43 5.17
C ASP A 53 -5.22 7.88 5.79
N ASP A 54 -5.26 8.59 6.92
CA ASP A 54 -4.09 9.10 7.63
C ASP A 54 -3.71 8.25 8.86
N THR A 55 -4.36 7.10 9.07
CA THR A 55 -4.14 6.22 10.22
C THR A 55 -3.36 4.98 9.81
N GLN A 56 -2.15 4.80 10.36
CA GLN A 56 -1.40 3.56 10.21
C GLN A 56 -2.08 2.45 11.01
N VAL A 57 -2.45 1.37 10.32
CA VAL A 57 -3.15 0.22 10.92
C VAL A 57 -2.29 -1.03 10.97
N VAL A 58 -1.28 -1.13 10.10
CA VAL A 58 -0.28 -2.20 10.10
C VAL A 58 1.10 -1.61 9.81
N SER A 59 2.12 -2.12 10.49
CA SER A 59 3.52 -1.85 10.19
C SER A 59 4.33 -3.11 10.44
N GLY A 60 5.29 -3.40 9.57
CA GLY A 60 6.28 -4.47 9.76
C GLY A 60 7.67 -4.00 9.38
N ARG A 61 8.69 -4.49 10.09
CA ARG A 61 10.10 -4.14 9.84
C ARG A 61 10.71 -5.02 8.76
N ASN A 62 10.31 -6.27 8.71
CA ASN A 62 10.55 -7.17 7.58
C ASN A 62 9.28 -7.98 7.26
N CYS A 63 8.51 -7.50 6.30
CA CYS A 63 7.20 -8.06 6.00
C CYS A 63 7.26 -9.43 5.31
N ARG A 64 8.39 -9.78 4.69
CA ARG A 64 8.62 -11.13 4.19
C ARG A 64 8.63 -12.17 5.30
N THR A 65 9.17 -11.82 6.47
CA THR A 65 9.22 -12.74 7.62
C THR A 65 8.01 -12.62 8.52
N GLU A 66 7.48 -11.41 8.70
CA GLU A 66 6.35 -11.12 9.60
C GLU A 66 5.01 -11.51 8.98
N PHE A 67 4.88 -11.40 7.65
CA PHE A 67 3.67 -11.72 6.89
C PHE A 67 4.01 -12.68 5.72
N PRO A 68 4.41 -13.93 6.01
CA PRO A 68 4.94 -14.86 4.99
C PRO A 68 3.93 -15.25 3.89
N HIS A 69 2.64 -14.99 4.11
CA HIS A 69 1.57 -15.20 3.14
C HIS A 69 0.92 -13.90 2.64
N GLY A 70 1.50 -12.75 2.98
CA GLY A 70 0.97 -11.45 2.55
C GLY A 70 -0.40 -11.10 3.15
N GLN A 71 -0.81 -11.78 4.22
CA GLN A 71 -2.08 -11.54 4.89
C GLN A 71 -1.87 -10.62 6.08
N HIS A 72 -2.70 -9.59 6.17
CA HIS A 72 -2.68 -8.62 7.26
C HIS A 72 -4.04 -8.58 7.93
N GLN A 73 -4.06 -8.66 9.26
CA GLN A 73 -5.24 -8.34 10.04
C GLN A 73 -5.28 -6.83 10.24
N VAL A 74 -6.30 -6.18 9.70
CA VAL A 74 -6.47 -4.74 9.71
C VAL A 74 -7.67 -4.39 10.57
N ASP A 75 -7.47 -3.49 11.53
CA ASP A 75 -8.60 -2.86 12.22
C ASP A 75 -9.17 -1.73 11.35
N TYR A 76 -10.34 -1.96 10.77
CA TYR A 76 -11.06 -0.98 9.95
C TYR A 76 -11.90 0.00 10.76
N SER A 77 -11.77 0.04 12.09
CA SER A 77 -12.56 0.94 12.96
C SER A 77 -12.37 2.42 12.64
N SER A 78 -11.20 2.82 12.14
CA SER A 78 -10.93 4.18 11.67
C SER A 78 -11.58 4.52 10.32
N CYS A 79 -12.02 3.50 9.57
CA CYS A 79 -12.74 3.68 8.31
C CYS A 79 -14.20 4.07 8.62
N GLY A 80 -14.59 5.27 8.20
CA GLY A 80 -15.95 5.78 8.30
C GLY A 80 -16.91 5.06 7.35
N ASP A 81 -17.83 5.80 6.74
CA ASP A 81 -18.68 5.25 5.67
C ASP A 81 -17.85 4.78 4.47
N SER A 82 -16.70 5.42 4.27
CA SER A 82 -15.72 5.10 3.26
C SER A 82 -14.32 5.57 3.68
N CYS A 83 -13.26 4.94 3.16
CA CYS A 83 -11.87 5.36 3.36
C CYS A 83 -10.97 4.88 2.21
N THR A 84 -9.75 5.40 2.14
CA THR A 84 -8.70 4.91 1.25
C THR A 84 -7.73 4.02 2.02
N LEU A 85 -7.63 2.75 1.65
CA LEU A 85 -6.55 1.89 2.11
C LEU A 85 -5.30 2.16 1.26
N ARG A 86 -4.18 2.48 1.90
CA ARG A 86 -2.87 2.62 1.25
C ARG A 86 -1.94 1.53 1.75
N TRP A 87 -1.35 0.81 0.83
CA TRP A 87 -0.35 -0.22 1.11
C TRP A 87 0.99 0.23 0.54
N TYR A 88 2.02 0.18 1.39
CA TYR A 88 3.39 0.52 1.05
C TYR A 88 4.30 -0.65 1.38
N TRP A 89 5.27 -0.92 0.50
CA TRP A 89 6.33 -1.89 0.75
C TRP A 89 7.63 -1.42 0.11
N LEU A 90 8.70 -1.50 0.90
CA LEU A 90 10.04 -1.18 0.45
C LEU A 90 10.83 -2.48 0.35
N GLY A 91 10.96 -3.01 -0.87
CA GLY A 91 11.77 -4.19 -1.16
C GLY A 91 13.25 -3.83 -1.23
N ILE A 92 14.07 -4.52 -0.44
CA ILE A 92 15.50 -4.30 -0.32
C ILE A 92 16.21 -5.56 -0.83
N GLN A 93 17.11 -5.36 -1.80
CA GLN A 93 17.93 -6.43 -2.32
C GLN A 93 19.40 -6.00 -2.31
N HIS A 94 20.28 -6.88 -1.83
CA HIS A 94 21.72 -6.66 -1.88
C HIS A 94 22.33 -7.57 -2.95
N VAL A 95 22.82 -6.98 -4.05
CA VAL A 95 23.43 -7.68 -5.18
C VAL A 95 24.75 -6.99 -5.50
N ASP A 96 25.82 -7.78 -5.68
CA ASP A 96 27.15 -7.30 -6.06
C ASP A 96 27.71 -6.15 -5.19
N GLY A 97 27.42 -6.17 -3.88
CA GLY A 97 27.89 -5.15 -2.93
C GLY A 97 27.09 -3.84 -2.93
N ILE A 98 25.97 -3.80 -3.65
CA ILE A 98 25.10 -2.61 -3.77
C ILE A 98 23.70 -2.94 -3.25
N TYR A 99 23.13 -2.02 -2.46
CA TYR A 99 21.73 -2.09 -2.06
C TYR A 99 20.84 -1.47 -3.14
N SER A 100 19.95 -2.29 -3.69
CA SER A 100 18.85 -1.87 -4.56
C SER A 100 17.58 -1.74 -3.74
N TRP A 101 16.87 -0.64 -3.92
CA TRP A 101 15.64 -0.30 -3.22
C TRP A 101 14.50 -0.21 -4.22
N GLN A 102 13.40 -0.89 -3.92
CA GLN A 102 12.21 -0.94 -4.77
C GLN A 102 11.00 -0.49 -3.96
N VAL A 103 10.35 0.58 -4.41
CA VAL A 103 9.14 1.10 -3.77
C VAL A 103 7.92 0.50 -4.45
N TYR A 104 7.13 -0.24 -3.69
CA TYR A 104 5.83 -0.74 -4.08
C TYR A 104 4.76 0.03 -3.31
N GLN A 105 3.78 0.53 -4.03
CA GLN A 105 2.68 1.28 -3.45
C GLN A 105 1.39 1.00 -4.21
N ASN A 106 0.28 0.88 -3.50
CA ASN A 106 -1.04 0.71 -4.08
C ASN A 106 -2.10 1.33 -3.15
N CYS A 107 -3.18 1.81 -3.73
CA CYS A 107 -4.32 2.32 -2.99
C CYS A 107 -5.61 1.60 -3.39
N ILE A 108 -6.53 1.44 -2.44
CA ILE A 108 -7.82 0.79 -2.63
C ILE A 108 -8.89 1.68 -1.98
N GLY A 109 -9.94 2.02 -2.72
CA GLY A 109 -11.11 2.70 -2.15
C GLY A 109 -12.02 1.69 -1.46
N LEU A 110 -12.42 1.94 -0.23
CA LEU A 110 -13.26 1.06 0.58
C LEU A 110 -14.53 1.76 1.04
N GLY A 111 -15.69 1.10 0.94
CA GLY A 111 -16.98 1.63 1.38
C GLY A 111 -17.81 0.60 2.15
N ARG A 112 -18.80 1.05 2.93
CA ARG A 112 -19.74 0.14 3.64
C ARG A 112 -20.88 -0.42 2.77
N ASN A 113 -21.05 0.10 1.56
CA ASN A 113 -22.02 -0.32 0.54
C ASN A 113 -21.47 0.03 -0.85
N ALA A 114 -20.27 -0.44 -1.17
CA ALA A 114 -19.67 -0.15 -2.44
C ALA A 114 -20.43 -0.92 -3.55
N THR A 115 -21.01 -0.20 -4.51
CA THR A 115 -21.57 -0.83 -5.71
C THR A 115 -20.43 -1.28 -6.60
N ALA A 116 -20.19 -2.59 -6.64
CA ALA A 116 -19.23 -3.24 -7.53
C ALA A 116 -19.59 -3.07 -9.02
#